data_AF-A0A7W7Z3S5-F1
#
_entry.id   AF-A0A7W7Z3S5-F1
#
_cell.length_a   1.000
_cell.length_b   1.000
_cell.length_c   1.000
_cell.angle_alpha   90.00
_cell.angle_beta   90.00
_cell.angle_gamma   90.00
#
_symmetry.space_group_name_H-M   'P 1'
#
loop_
_entity.id
_entity.type
_entity.pdbx_description
1 polymer ?
#
loop_
_entity_poly.entity_id
_entity_poly.type
_entity_poly.pdbx_seq_one_letter_code
_entity_poly.pdbx_strand_id
1 'polypeptide(L)'
;MPLDQSFTPIAAPPRGAIDAELILAARRHFRMVHHVDGRIRLRFELSALAALLHGRAATLETALRRLRGIRSTEINLAACSLIVHYDPTTLPPADWELLLEGSPASAAALVARLLASS
;
A
#
# COMPACT_ATOMS: atom_id res chain seq x y z
N MET A 1 -13.10 -19.82 45.53
CA MET A 1 -13.38 -18.73 44.57
C MET A 1 -12.17 -18.54 43.67
N PRO A 2 -12.23 -18.86 42.37
CA PRO A 2 -11.31 -18.29 41.41
C PRO A 2 -11.97 -17.13 40.66
N LEU A 3 -11.24 -16.04 40.54
CA LEU A 3 -11.56 -14.91 39.67
C LEU A 3 -11.45 -15.39 38.22
N ASP A 4 -12.56 -15.38 37.49
CA ASP A 4 -12.59 -15.53 36.04
C ASP A 4 -11.90 -14.30 35.43
N GLN A 5 -10.62 -14.42 35.12
CA GLN A 5 -9.94 -13.50 34.22
C GLN A 5 -10.17 -13.98 32.79
N SER A 6 -11.36 -13.69 32.28
CA SER A 6 -11.68 -13.80 30.86
C SER A 6 -10.78 -12.85 30.07
N PHE A 7 -9.62 -13.35 29.65
CA PHE A 7 -8.74 -12.67 28.72
C PHE A 7 -9.45 -12.67 27.36
N THR A 8 -10.12 -11.58 27.02
CA THR A 8 -10.71 -11.45 25.68
C THR A 8 -9.54 -11.38 24.69
N PRO A 9 -9.38 -12.35 23.78
CA PRO A 9 -8.33 -12.25 22.78
C PRO A 9 -8.63 -11.02 21.92
N ILE A 10 -7.72 -10.05 21.90
CA ILE A 10 -7.75 -8.97 20.90
C ILE A 10 -7.69 -9.69 19.55
N ALA A 11 -8.82 -9.74 18.84
CA ALA A 11 -8.87 -10.33 17.52
C ALA A 11 -7.80 -9.65 16.65
N ALA A 12 -6.94 -10.45 16.02
CA ALA A 12 -5.95 -9.90 15.10
C ALA A 12 -6.68 -9.04 14.05
N PRO A 13 -6.13 -7.86 13.70
CA PRO A 13 -6.80 -6.97 12.77
C PRO A 13 -7.08 -7.71 11.45
N PRO A 14 -8.21 -7.42 10.79
CA PRO A 14 -8.51 -8.03 9.51
C PRO A 14 -7.36 -7.75 8.55
N ARG A 15 -6.99 -8.74 7.73
CA ARG A 15 -5.80 -8.65 6.86
C ARG A 15 -5.79 -7.40 5.97
N GLY A 16 -6.95 -6.95 5.50
CA GLY A 16 -7.07 -5.71 4.73
C GLY A 16 -6.67 -4.46 5.50
N ALA A 17 -6.87 -4.40 6.83
CA ALA A 17 -6.40 -3.29 7.65
C ALA A 17 -4.87 -3.25 7.75
N ILE A 18 -4.23 -4.43 7.84
CA ILE A 18 -2.76 -4.56 7.84
C ILE A 18 -2.19 -4.10 6.49
N ASP A 19 -2.80 -4.54 5.39
CA ASP A 19 -2.38 -4.12 4.04
C ASP A 19 -2.56 -2.61 3.85
N ALA A 20 -3.69 -2.05 4.31
CA ALA A 20 -3.95 -0.63 4.24
C ALA A 20 -2.91 0.19 5.03
N GLU A 21 -2.62 -0.20 6.27
CA GLU A 21 -1.61 0.46 7.11
C GLU A 21 -0.24 0.44 6.43
N LEU A 22 0.15 -0.72 5.88
CA LEU A 22 1.43 -0.87 5.19
C LEU A 22 1.53 0.04 3.95
N ILE A 23 0.49 0.06 3.12
CA ILE A 23 0.45 0.91 1.92
C ILE A 23 0.49 2.39 2.32
N LEU A 24 -0.31 2.79 3.32
CA LEU A 24 -0.40 4.17 3.75
C LEU A 24 0.89 4.67 4.41
N ALA A 25 1.57 3.82 5.17
CA ALA A 25 2.87 4.15 5.73
C ALA A 25 3.93 4.27 4.63
N ALA A 26 3.93 3.34 3.66
CA ALA A 26 4.90 3.31 2.58
C ALA A 26 4.74 4.47 1.59
N ARG A 27 3.51 4.98 1.36
CA ARG A 27 3.20 6.01 0.36
C ARG A 27 4.12 7.24 0.43
N ARG A 28 4.50 7.66 1.65
CA ARG A 28 5.31 8.85 1.89
C ARG A 28 6.79 8.71 1.50
N HIS A 29 7.22 7.48 1.24
CA HIS A 29 8.58 7.17 0.81
C HIS A 29 8.69 7.03 -0.71
N PHE A 30 7.58 7.15 -1.43
CA PHE A 30 7.55 7.11 -2.88
C PHE A 30 7.38 8.50 -3.47
N ARG A 31 8.08 8.74 -4.58
CA ARG A 31 7.89 9.87 -5.46
C ARG A 31 7.53 9.37 -6.84
N MET A 32 6.52 9.98 -7.46
CA MET A 32 6.19 9.72 -8.85
C MET A 32 7.29 10.26 -9.77
N VAL A 33 7.85 9.38 -10.62
CA VAL A 33 8.90 9.76 -11.60
C VAL A 33 8.34 9.81 -13.02
N HIS A 34 7.46 8.87 -13.35
CA HIS A 34 6.84 8.80 -14.66
C HIS A 34 5.46 8.17 -14.53
N HIS A 35 4.49 8.75 -15.21
CA HIS A 35 3.12 8.28 -15.18
C HIS A 35 2.53 8.36 -16.56
N VAL A 36 2.01 7.22 -17.02
CA VAL A 36 1.18 7.08 -18.21
C VAL A 36 -0.02 6.23 -17.83
N ASP A 37 -1.11 6.35 -18.58
CA ASP A 37 -2.32 5.58 -18.30
C ASP A 37 -2.02 4.07 -18.26
N GLY A 38 -2.32 3.47 -17.11
CA GLY A 38 -2.10 2.05 -16.84
C GLY A 38 -0.69 1.67 -16.40
N ARG A 39 0.25 2.62 -16.31
CA ARG A 39 1.60 2.37 -15.74
C ARG A 39 2.17 3.59 -15.02
N ILE A 40 2.54 3.39 -13.75
CA ILE A 40 3.27 4.38 -12.97
C ILE A 40 4.63 3.83 -12.52
N ARG A 41 5.65 4.69 -12.57
CA ARG A 41 6.97 4.43 -12.00
C ARG A 41 7.19 5.35 -10.81
N LEU A 42 7.41 4.72 -9.66
CA LEU A 42 7.72 5.37 -8.41
C LEU A 42 9.21 5.16 -8.09
N ARG A 43 9.84 6.17 -7.51
CA ARG A 43 11.17 6.08 -6.91
C ARG A 43 11.05 6.19 -5.40
N PHE A 44 11.93 5.52 -4.68
CA PHE A 44 11.99 5.58 -3.23
C PHE A 44 13.44 5.71 -2.76
N GLU A 45 13.59 6.08 -1.48
CA GLU A 45 14.87 5.99 -0.79
C GLU A 45 14.95 4.65 -0.07
N LEU A 46 15.98 3.85 -0.37
CA LEU A 46 16.09 2.48 0.12
C LEU A 46 16.20 2.42 1.65
N SER A 47 16.96 3.31 2.27
CA SER A 47 17.13 3.36 3.73
C SER A 47 15.81 3.68 4.45
N ALA A 48 15.05 4.63 3.92
CA ALA A 48 13.75 5.03 4.49
C ALA A 48 12.70 3.91 4.32
N LEU A 49 12.65 3.29 3.14
CA LEU A 49 11.74 2.18 2.88
C LEU A 49 12.14 0.91 3.67
N ALA A 50 13.43 0.62 3.80
CA ALA A 50 13.93 -0.53 4.56
C ALA A 50 13.61 -0.41 6.06
N ALA A 51 13.75 0.78 6.64
CA ALA A 51 13.37 1.04 8.03
C ALA A 51 11.87 0.77 8.27
N LEU A 52 11.01 1.14 7.32
CA LEU A 52 9.58 0.83 7.42
C LEU A 52 9.29 -0.66 7.26
N LEU A 53 9.83 -1.27 6.21
CA LEU A 53 9.47 -2.64 5.83
C LEU A 53 10.18 -3.71 6.67
N HIS A 54 11.28 -3.39 7.36
CA HIS A 54 12.09 -4.36 8.12
C HIS A 54 12.46 -5.59 7.27
N GLY A 55 12.89 -5.37 6.02
CA GLY A 55 13.20 -6.45 5.07
C GLY A 55 12.00 -7.11 4.39
N ARG A 56 10.77 -6.63 4.62
CA ARG A 56 9.53 -7.22 4.08
C ARG A 56 9.04 -6.55 2.79
N ALA A 57 9.94 -6.27 1.85
CA ALA A 57 9.58 -5.67 0.55
C ALA A 57 8.51 -6.49 -0.20
N ALA A 58 8.64 -7.81 -0.19
CA ALA A 58 7.64 -8.71 -0.78
C ALA A 58 6.23 -8.57 -0.14
N THR A 59 6.14 -8.15 1.13
CA THR A 59 4.86 -7.91 1.79
C THR A 59 4.19 -6.65 1.25
N LEU A 60 4.96 -5.59 0.98
CA LEU A 60 4.42 -4.36 0.36
C LEU A 60 3.90 -4.65 -1.05
N GLU A 61 4.67 -5.35 -1.88
CA GLU A 61 4.20 -5.75 -3.22
C GLU A 61 2.94 -6.61 -3.14
N THR A 62 2.89 -7.54 -2.18
CA THR A 62 1.70 -8.38 -1.97
C THR A 62 0.49 -7.56 -1.53
N ALA A 63 0.68 -6.57 -0.66
CA ALA A 63 -0.39 -5.66 -0.25
C ALA A 63 -0.88 -4.81 -1.44
N LEU A 64 0.03 -4.24 -2.23
CA LEU A 64 -0.31 -3.46 -3.42
C LEU A 64 -1.08 -4.29 -4.45
N ARG A 65 -0.68 -5.54 -4.71
CA ARG A 65 -1.38 -6.44 -5.65
C ARG A 65 -2.81 -6.81 -5.21
N ARG A 66 -3.19 -6.55 -3.95
CA ARG A 66 -4.57 -6.74 -3.48
C ARG A 66 -5.46 -5.53 -3.72
N LEU A 67 -4.89 -4.36 -4.02
CA LEU A 67 -5.68 -3.21 -4.42
C LEU A 67 -6.37 -3.50 -5.76
N ARG A 68 -7.67 -3.25 -5.82
CA ARG A 68 -8.42 -3.34 -7.07
C ARG A 68 -7.80 -2.46 -8.15
N GLY A 69 -7.73 -2.99 -9.36
CA GLY A 69 -7.13 -2.32 -10.50
C GLY A 69 -5.62 -2.51 -10.60
N ILE A 70 -4.91 -3.00 -9.59
CA ILE A 70 -3.49 -3.34 -9.74
C ILE A 70 -3.37 -4.67 -10.48
N ARG A 71 -2.61 -4.68 -11.58
CA ARG A 71 -2.37 -5.85 -12.44
C ARG A 71 -1.06 -6.53 -12.11
N SER A 72 0.00 -5.76 -11.91
CA SER A 72 1.31 -6.27 -11.49
C SER A 72 2.14 -5.18 -10.81
N THR A 73 3.13 -5.62 -10.04
CA THR A 73 4.12 -4.78 -9.37
C THR A 73 5.51 -5.34 -9.63
N GLU A 74 6.48 -4.47 -9.84
CA GLU A 74 7.88 -4.86 -10.00
C GLU A 74 8.76 -3.91 -9.19
N ILE A 75 9.45 -4.44 -8.17
CA ILE A 75 10.43 -3.68 -7.40
C ILE A 75 11.84 -3.93 -7.94
N ASN A 76 12.58 -2.86 -8.20
CA ASN A 76 13.99 -2.90 -8.52
C ASN A 76 14.76 -2.16 -7.41
N LEU A 77 15.37 -2.93 -6.51
CA LEU A 77 16.12 -2.39 -5.37
C LEU A 77 17.41 -1.70 -5.80
N ALA A 78 18.07 -2.17 -6.87
CA ALA A 78 19.30 -1.54 -7.38
C ALA A 78 19.03 -0.13 -7.95
N ALA A 79 17.86 0.07 -8.57
CA ALA A 79 17.42 1.35 -9.11
C ALA A 79 16.53 2.15 -8.15
N CYS A 80 16.26 1.63 -6.95
CA CYS A 80 15.30 2.16 -5.98
C CYS A 80 13.96 2.57 -6.62
N SER A 81 13.41 1.69 -7.46
CA SER A 81 12.19 1.98 -8.22
C SER A 81 11.14 0.89 -8.10
N LEU A 82 9.87 1.29 -8.05
CA LEU A 82 8.70 0.41 -8.11
C LEU A 82 7.91 0.76 -9.38
N ILE A 83 7.67 -0.22 -10.23
CA ILE A 83 6.77 -0.10 -11.37
C ILE A 83 5.45 -0.75 -10.97
N VAL A 84 4.34 -0.07 -11.26
CA VAL A 84 3.00 -0.60 -11.06
C VAL A 84 2.24 -0.53 -12.37
N HIS A 85 1.77 -1.69 -12.83
CA HIS A 85 0.80 -1.78 -13.90
C HIS A 85 -0.59 -1.84 -13.29
N TYR A 86 -1.49 -0.99 -13.79
CA TYR A 86 -2.83 -0.86 -13.24
C TYR A 86 -3.87 -0.69 -14.36
N ASP A 87 -5.13 -0.85 -14.00
CA ASP A 87 -6.27 -0.60 -14.85
C ASP A 87 -6.77 0.84 -14.62
N PRO A 88 -6.64 1.75 -15.60
CA PRO A 88 -7.05 3.14 -15.44
C PRO A 88 -8.55 3.33 -15.29
N THR A 89 -9.36 2.32 -15.63
CA THR A 89 -10.83 2.37 -15.41
C THR A 89 -11.19 2.13 -13.95
N THR A 90 -10.40 1.34 -13.23
CA THR A 90 -10.64 0.99 -11.82
C THR A 90 -9.87 1.89 -10.86
N LEU A 91 -8.65 2.26 -11.26
CA LEU A 91 -7.77 3.18 -10.54
C LEU A 91 -7.42 4.34 -11.50
N PRO A 92 -8.24 5.38 -11.58
CA PRO A 92 -7.98 6.55 -12.42
C PRO A 92 -6.61 7.17 -12.13
N PRO A 93 -5.93 7.78 -13.13
CA PRO A 93 -4.62 8.42 -12.92
C PRO A 93 -4.60 9.39 -11.71
N ALA A 94 -5.64 10.20 -11.52
CA ALA A 94 -5.74 11.14 -10.41
C ALA A 94 -5.77 10.47 -9.01
N ASP A 95 -6.19 9.21 -8.91
CA ASP A 95 -6.15 8.47 -7.65
C ASP A 95 -4.70 8.21 -7.20
N TRP A 96 -3.73 8.16 -8.11
CA TRP A 96 -2.31 8.06 -7.74
C TRP A 96 -1.80 9.32 -7.04
N GLU A 97 -2.18 10.49 -7.53
CA GLU A 97 -1.86 11.77 -6.87
C GLU A 97 -2.55 11.83 -5.49
N LEU A 98 -3.83 11.43 -5.41
CA LEU A 98 -4.55 11.35 -4.15
C LEU A 98 -3.90 10.39 -3.15
N LEU A 99 -3.42 9.24 -3.62
CA LEU A 99 -2.73 8.24 -2.80
C LEU A 99 -1.39 8.76 -2.29
N LEU A 100 -0.59 9.39 -3.14
CA LEU A 100 0.78 9.77 -2.79
C LEU A 100 0.85 11.10 -2.05
N GLU A 101 0.06 12.08 -2.50
CA GLU A 101 0.17 13.48 -2.09
C GLU A 101 -1.05 13.97 -1.32
N GLY A 102 -2.18 13.28 -1.45
CA GLY A 102 -3.40 13.62 -0.72
C GLY A 102 -3.28 13.51 0.80
N SER A 103 -4.23 14.13 1.49
CA SER A 103 -4.31 14.09 2.95
C SER A 103 -4.34 12.64 3.47
N PRO A 104 -3.87 12.38 4.71
CA PRO A 104 -3.96 11.04 5.30
C PRO A 104 -5.36 10.44 5.24
N ALA A 105 -6.40 11.25 5.48
CA ALA A 105 -7.78 10.80 5.42
C ALA A 105 -8.22 10.43 3.99
N SER A 106 -7.87 11.26 3.00
CA SER A 106 -8.23 11.01 1.60
C SER A 106 -7.56 9.76 1.05
N ALA A 107 -6.27 9.57 1.34
CA ALA A 107 -5.54 8.38 0.92
C ALA A 107 -6.06 7.13 1.64
N ALA A 108 -6.39 7.22 2.93
CA ALA A 108 -6.98 6.10 3.67
C ALA A 108 -8.34 5.69 3.10
N ALA A 109 -9.20 6.66 2.76
CA ALA A 109 -10.49 6.41 2.13
C ALA A 109 -10.34 5.75 0.75
N LEU A 110 -9.36 6.20 -0.05
CA LEU A 110 -9.04 5.59 -1.34
C LEU A 110 -8.58 4.13 -1.16
N VAL A 111 -7.62 3.87 -0.28
CA VAL A 111 -7.11 2.52 -0.03
C VAL A 111 -8.22 1.59 0.47
N ALA A 112 -9.07 2.06 1.40
CA ALA A 112 -10.21 1.29 1.87
C ALA A 112 -11.19 0.93 0.73
N ARG A 113 -11.53 1.90 -0.13
CA ARG A 113 -12.37 1.66 -1.32
C ARG A 113 -11.79 0.60 -2.25
N LEU A 114 -10.48 0.60 -2.45
CA LEU A 114 -9.79 -0.35 -3.32
C LEU A 114 -9.62 -1.75 -2.70
N LEU A 115 -9.76 -1.88 -1.37
CA LEU A 115 -9.69 -3.17 -0.66
C LEU A 115 -11.07 -3.79 -0.36
N ALA A 116 -12.14 -2.98 -0.29
CA ALA A 116 -13.46 -3.39 0.21
C ALA A 116 -14.34 -4.23 -0.76
N SER A 117 -13.80 -4.78 -1.84
CA SER A 117 -14.58 -5.69 -2.71
C SER A 117 -13.82 -6.99 -2.96
N SER A 118 -13.87 -7.87 -1.96
CA SER A 118 -13.66 -9.31 -2.09
C SER A 118 -14.93 -10.03 -1.64
#